data_AF-Q21PZ4-F1
#
_entry.id   AF-Q21PZ4-F1
#
_cell.length_a   1.000
_cell.length_b   1.000
_cell.length_c   1.000
_cell.angle_alpha   90.00
_cell.angle_beta   90.00
_cell.angle_gamma   90.00
#
_symmetry.space_group_name_H-M   'P 1'
#
loop_
_entity.id
_entity.type
_entity.pdbx_description
1 polymer ?
#
loop_
_entity_poly.entity_id
_entity_poly.type
_entity_poly.pdbx_seq_one_letter_code
_entity_poly.pdbx_strand_id
1 'polypeptide(L)'
;MNTIIAGLSDHIPAAQYLALLASGELGKGATARARATLRKAPEEDLHRACFEWVELVQPQHTILRWLFHCPSGGKRPRGEAGKLKGMGTKPGVPDFLLPRRHRQWAGLAIELKSDTGRLSLDQKAWLDAFEQEGYLTAVCRTLDEFTVAVMRYLKEDPPARPRPSDEAT
;
A
#
# COMPACT_ATOMS: atom_id res chain seq x y z
N MET A 1 -13.02 -31.03 -28.39
CA MET A 1 -11.58 -30.86 -28.63
C MET A 1 -11.17 -29.54 -28.00
N ASN A 2 -10.58 -29.61 -26.81
CA ASN A 2 -10.21 -28.46 -25.98
C ASN A 2 -8.72 -28.63 -25.68
N THR A 3 -7.86 -27.83 -26.32
CA THR A 3 -6.41 -27.95 -26.18
C THR A 3 -5.83 -26.67 -25.59
N ILE A 4 -5.63 -26.71 -24.27
CA ILE A 4 -4.41 -26.31 -23.54
C ILE A 4 -3.82 -24.93 -23.86
N ILE A 5 -4.10 -23.96 -22.99
CA ILE A 5 -3.06 -23.09 -22.43
C ILE A 5 -3.03 -23.39 -20.92
N ALA A 6 -2.35 -24.46 -20.58
CA ALA A 6 -1.86 -24.70 -19.24
C ALA A 6 -0.53 -23.95 -19.09
N GLY A 7 -0.37 -23.18 -18.01
CA GLY A 7 0.97 -22.81 -17.53
C GLY A 7 1.36 -21.32 -17.44
N LEU A 8 0.43 -20.37 -17.29
CA LEU A 8 0.78 -19.07 -16.71
C LEU A 8 0.37 -19.06 -15.25
N SER A 9 1.35 -19.19 -14.36
CA SER A 9 1.19 -19.06 -12.91
C SER A 9 0.60 -17.69 -12.54
N ASP A 10 -0.27 -17.66 -11.53
CA ASP A 10 -1.01 -16.50 -10.98
C ASP A 10 -0.11 -15.40 -10.35
N HIS A 11 1.14 -15.31 -10.78
CA HIS A 11 2.13 -14.36 -10.35
C HIS A 11 3.11 -14.12 -11.50
N ILE A 12 3.15 -12.91 -12.05
CA ILE A 12 4.21 -12.46 -12.95
C ILE A 12 5.24 -11.72 -12.08
N PRO A 13 6.43 -12.29 -11.82
CA PRO A 13 7.47 -11.61 -11.09
C PRO A 13 7.95 -10.36 -11.84
N ALA A 14 8.42 -9.34 -11.12
CA ALA A 14 8.88 -8.06 -11.71
C ALA A 14 9.89 -8.24 -12.86
N ALA A 15 10.76 -9.26 -12.77
CA ALA A 15 11.69 -9.60 -13.85
C ALA A 15 10.99 -10.03 -15.16
N GLN A 16 9.85 -10.71 -15.05
CA GLN A 16 9.05 -11.17 -16.19
C GLN A 16 8.21 -10.02 -16.78
N TYR A 17 7.72 -9.08 -15.95
CA TYR A 17 7.12 -7.83 -16.42
C TYR A 17 8.12 -6.96 -17.20
N LEU A 18 9.35 -6.85 -16.70
CA LEU A 18 10.44 -6.14 -17.39
C LEU A 18 10.87 -6.83 -18.68
N ALA A 19 10.85 -8.17 -18.73
CA ALA A 19 11.11 -8.94 -19.95
C ALA A 19 10.02 -8.73 -21.01
N LEU A 20 8.73 -8.65 -20.60
CA LEU A 20 7.59 -8.34 -21.48
C LEU A 20 7.63 -6.92 -22.03
N LEU A 21 8.16 -5.97 -21.25
CA LEU A 21 8.42 -4.61 -21.71
C LEU A 21 9.61 -4.54 -22.68
N ALA A 22 10.63 -5.37 -22.48
CA ALA A 22 11.81 -5.44 -23.34
C ALA A 22 11.57 -6.19 -24.66
N SER A 23 10.65 -7.16 -24.68
CA SER A 23 10.28 -7.95 -25.88
C SER A 23 9.35 -7.21 -26.84
N GLY A 24 8.74 -6.10 -26.41
CA GLY A 24 7.83 -5.30 -27.24
C GLY A 24 6.43 -5.91 -27.41
N GLU A 25 6.10 -6.96 -26.66
CA GLU A 25 4.80 -7.64 -26.69
C GLU A 25 3.66 -6.79 -26.05
N LEU A 26 4.02 -5.78 -25.24
CA LEU A 26 3.10 -4.75 -24.77
C LEU A 26 3.04 -3.58 -25.77
N GLY A 27 1.89 -3.41 -26.41
CA GLY A 27 1.68 -2.49 -27.53
C GLY A 27 2.16 -1.04 -27.29
N LYS A 28 2.57 -0.38 -28.39
CA LYS A 28 3.30 0.92 -28.45
C LYS A 28 2.73 2.08 -27.61
N GLY A 29 1.47 2.04 -27.17
CA GLY A 29 0.88 3.04 -26.27
C GLY A 29 1.26 2.87 -24.79
N ALA A 30 1.57 1.65 -24.35
CA ALA A 30 1.95 1.34 -22.97
C ALA A 30 3.39 1.77 -22.65
N THR A 31 4.29 1.69 -23.65
CA THR A 31 5.73 1.97 -23.49
C THR A 31 6.05 3.45 -23.26
N ALA A 32 5.28 4.37 -23.84
CA ALA A 32 5.45 5.82 -23.63
C ALA A 32 4.99 6.25 -22.22
N ARG A 33 3.89 5.65 -21.72
CA ARG A 33 3.38 5.90 -20.37
C ARG A 33 4.32 5.32 -19.30
N ALA A 34 4.86 4.12 -19.55
CA ALA A 34 5.83 3.46 -18.68
C ALA A 34 7.21 4.13 -18.63
N ARG A 35 7.64 4.81 -19.71
CA ARG A 35 8.86 5.63 -19.71
C ARG A 35 8.70 6.95 -18.95
N ALA A 36 7.48 7.50 -18.90
CA ALA A 36 7.20 8.73 -18.15
C ALA A 36 7.17 8.50 -16.64
N THR A 37 6.76 7.32 -16.17
CA THR A 37 6.73 6.91 -14.75
C THR A 37 8.11 6.69 -14.11
N LEU A 38 9.20 6.76 -14.88
CA LEU A 38 10.59 6.65 -14.39
C LEU A 38 11.25 8.00 -14.05
N ARG A 39 10.50 9.10 -14.03
CA ARG A 39 10.98 10.37 -13.44
C ARG A 39 10.66 10.37 -11.95
N LYS A 40 11.71 10.65 -11.14
CA LYS A 40 11.69 11.10 -9.73
C LYS A 40 10.30 11.58 -9.31
N ALA A 41 9.45 10.65 -8.84
CA ALA A 41 8.04 10.94 -8.61
C ALA A 41 7.94 11.81 -7.36
N PRO A 42 7.38 13.02 -7.45
CA PRO A 42 6.84 13.73 -6.29
C PRO A 42 5.96 12.75 -5.49
N GLU A 43 5.94 12.87 -4.17
CA GLU A 43 5.13 12.00 -3.27
C GLU A 43 3.68 11.84 -3.75
N GLU A 44 3.11 12.91 -4.33
CA GLU A 44 1.78 12.92 -4.96
C GLU A 44 1.63 11.96 -6.16
N ASP A 45 2.63 11.84 -7.01
CA ASP A 45 2.60 10.90 -8.14
C ASP A 45 2.69 9.45 -7.65
N LEU A 46 3.45 9.19 -6.59
CA LEU A 46 3.48 7.88 -5.96
C LEU A 46 2.13 7.53 -5.32
N HIS A 47 1.49 8.48 -4.62
CA HIS A 47 0.15 8.32 -4.08
C HIS A 47 -0.85 7.88 -5.15
N ARG A 48 -0.87 8.58 -6.29
CA ARG A 48 -1.74 8.25 -7.43
C ARG A 48 -1.43 6.86 -7.99
N ALA A 49 -0.17 6.54 -8.24
CA ALA A 49 0.24 5.26 -8.78
C ALA A 49 -0.17 4.09 -7.87
N CYS A 50 -0.03 4.25 -6.55
CA CYS A 50 -0.46 3.26 -5.57
C CYS A 50 -1.97 3.03 -5.63
N PHE A 51 -2.78 4.09 -5.67
CA PHE A 51 -4.24 3.93 -5.69
C PHE A 51 -4.75 3.41 -7.04
N GLU A 52 -4.18 3.84 -8.17
CA GLU A 52 -4.47 3.28 -9.49
C GLU A 52 -4.19 1.75 -9.51
N TRP A 53 -3.09 1.30 -8.89
CA TRP A 53 -2.82 -0.12 -8.75
C TRP A 53 -3.86 -0.85 -7.87
N VAL A 54 -4.29 -0.24 -6.75
CA VAL A 54 -5.33 -0.81 -5.87
C VAL A 54 -6.62 -1.05 -6.65
N GLU A 55 -7.07 -0.08 -7.45
CA GLU A 55 -8.28 -0.21 -8.27
C GLU A 55 -8.19 -1.38 -9.26
N LEU A 56 -7.01 -1.62 -9.83
CA LEU A 56 -6.77 -2.75 -10.75
C LEU A 56 -6.88 -4.11 -10.06
N VAL A 57 -6.38 -4.24 -8.82
CA VAL A 57 -6.37 -5.52 -8.08
C VAL A 57 -7.62 -5.76 -7.24
N GLN A 58 -8.38 -4.70 -6.91
CA GLN A 58 -9.58 -4.76 -6.09
C GLN A 58 -10.62 -5.80 -6.56
N PRO A 59 -10.90 -6.00 -7.87
CA PRO A 59 -11.86 -7.01 -8.30
C PRO A 59 -11.51 -8.45 -7.85
N GLN A 60 -10.22 -8.75 -7.72
CA GLN A 60 -9.72 -10.05 -7.25
C GLN A 60 -9.62 -10.11 -5.72
N HIS A 61 -9.45 -8.95 -5.08
CA HIS A 61 -9.28 -8.80 -3.64
C HIS A 61 -10.27 -7.77 -3.08
N THR A 62 -11.53 -8.17 -2.96
CA THR A 62 -12.64 -7.25 -2.62
C THR A 62 -12.50 -6.52 -1.28
N ILE A 63 -11.67 -7.02 -0.36
CA ILE A 63 -11.34 -6.33 0.89
C ILE A 63 -10.65 -4.98 0.66
N LEU A 64 -9.91 -4.83 -0.44
CA LEU A 64 -9.21 -3.60 -0.81
C LEU A 64 -10.15 -2.43 -1.09
N ARG A 65 -11.45 -2.67 -1.30
CA ARG A 65 -12.47 -1.60 -1.41
C ARG A 65 -12.54 -0.70 -0.18
N TRP A 66 -12.00 -1.16 0.94
CA TRP A 66 -11.96 -0.44 2.21
C TRP A 66 -10.62 0.24 2.47
N LEU A 67 -9.66 0.15 1.55
CA LEU A 67 -8.37 0.86 1.63
C LEU A 67 -8.60 2.28 1.10
N PHE A 68 -8.20 3.28 1.87
CA PHE A 68 -8.37 4.68 1.49
C PHE A 68 -7.14 5.52 1.88
N HIS A 69 -6.95 6.62 1.14
CA HIS A 69 -5.95 7.63 1.48
C HIS A 69 -6.46 8.53 2.61
N CYS A 70 -5.64 8.81 3.62
CA CYS A 70 -5.90 9.80 4.66
C CYS A 70 -5.21 11.14 4.32
N PRO A 71 -5.94 12.20 3.89
CA PRO A 71 -5.34 13.47 3.50
C PRO A 71 -5.00 14.36 4.71
N SER A 72 -4.31 13.80 5.70
CA SER A 72 -3.90 14.50 6.93
C SER A 72 -2.63 15.34 6.75
N GLY A 73 -1.84 15.05 5.71
CA GLY A 73 -0.67 15.84 5.28
C GLY A 73 -1.02 17.00 4.33
N GLY A 74 0.01 17.77 3.95
CA GLY A 74 -0.07 18.80 2.90
C GLY A 74 -0.06 20.26 3.38
N LYS A 75 0.49 21.15 2.54
CA LYS A 75 0.47 22.60 2.79
C LYS A 75 -0.93 23.14 2.49
N ARG A 76 -1.55 23.76 3.49
CA ARG A 76 -2.84 24.45 3.37
C ARG A 76 -2.75 25.86 3.94
N PRO A 77 -3.63 26.80 3.54
CA PRO A 77 -3.75 28.10 4.20
C PRO A 77 -3.97 27.94 5.71
N ARG A 78 -3.34 28.80 6.52
CA ARG A 78 -3.35 28.68 8.00
C ARG A 78 -4.77 28.59 8.58
N GLY A 79 -5.72 29.34 8.03
CA GLY A 79 -7.11 29.33 8.48
C GLY A 79 -7.80 27.98 8.25
N GLU A 80 -7.51 27.32 7.14
CA GLU A 80 -8.07 26.00 6.80
C GLU A 80 -7.45 24.90 7.67
N ALA A 81 -6.14 24.93 7.87
CA ALA A 81 -5.46 24.00 8.77
C ALA A 81 -5.98 24.11 10.22
N GLY A 82 -6.28 25.32 10.69
CA GLY A 82 -6.89 25.56 12.00
C GLY A 82 -8.29 24.94 12.11
N LYS A 83 -9.14 25.13 11.10
CA LYS A 83 -10.49 24.52 11.04
C LYS A 83 -10.43 23.00 11.04
N LEU A 84 -9.57 22.40 10.20
CA LEU A 84 -9.41 20.94 10.11
C LEU A 84 -8.94 20.33 11.43
N LYS A 85 -8.00 20.99 12.11
CA LYS A 85 -7.59 20.60 13.47
C LYS A 85 -8.73 20.70 14.47
N GLY A 86 -9.53 21.77 14.40
CA GLY A 86 -10.74 21.94 15.22
C GLY A 86 -11.80 20.85 14.98
N MET A 87 -11.87 20.30 13.77
CA MET A 87 -12.74 19.16 13.40
C MET A 87 -12.13 17.79 13.75
N GLY A 88 -10.93 17.75 14.34
CA GLY A 88 -10.32 16.51 14.83
C GLY A 88 -9.25 15.90 13.93
N THR A 89 -8.81 16.58 12.86
CA THR A 89 -7.67 16.11 12.05
C THR A 89 -6.43 15.99 12.93
N LYS A 90 -5.80 14.81 12.92
CA LYS A 90 -4.59 14.53 13.67
C LYS A 90 -3.36 14.62 12.77
N PRO A 91 -2.26 15.23 13.22
CA PRO A 91 -1.02 15.19 12.46
C PRO A 91 -0.47 13.76 12.39
N GLY A 92 0.18 13.44 11.29
CA GLY A 92 0.94 12.20 11.12
C GLY A 92 0.14 10.92 10.93
N VAL A 93 -1.18 10.98 10.74
CA VAL A 93 -1.96 9.79 10.36
C VAL A 93 -1.38 9.19 9.07
N PRO A 94 -1.16 7.87 8.99
CA PRO A 94 -0.57 7.24 7.82
C PRO A 94 -1.33 7.52 6.53
N ASP A 95 -0.60 7.66 5.42
CA ASP A 95 -1.15 7.99 4.11
C ASP A 95 -2.25 7.04 3.64
N PHE A 96 -2.13 5.73 3.87
CA PHE A 96 -3.12 4.72 3.51
C PHE A 96 -3.54 3.90 4.71
N LEU A 97 -4.85 3.71 4.87
CA LEU A 97 -5.44 2.88 5.92
C LEU A 97 -6.47 1.91 5.35
N LEU A 98 -6.38 0.66 5.80
CA LEU A 98 -7.37 -0.39 5.58
C LEU A 98 -7.77 -0.95 6.96
N PRO A 99 -8.87 -0.44 7.55
CA PRO A 99 -9.31 -0.77 8.89
C PRO A 99 -10.14 -2.06 8.89
N ARG A 100 -9.57 -3.15 8.34
CA ARG A 100 -10.22 -4.45 8.22
C ARG A 100 -9.29 -5.51 8.74
N ARG A 101 -9.80 -6.37 9.63
CA ARG A 101 -9.07 -7.57 9.99
C ARG A 101 -9.03 -8.51 8.79
N HIS A 102 -7.84 -9.02 8.47
CA HIS A 102 -7.63 -10.02 7.44
C HIS A 102 -6.46 -10.92 7.84
N ARG A 103 -6.74 -12.22 7.89
CA ARG A 103 -5.79 -13.22 8.42
C ARG A 103 -5.26 -12.79 9.79
N GLN A 104 -3.93 -12.67 9.95
CA GLN A 104 -3.27 -12.29 11.20
C GLN A 104 -3.29 -10.79 11.52
N TRP A 105 -3.64 -9.94 10.55
CA TRP A 105 -3.53 -8.50 10.69
C TRP A 105 -4.86 -7.88 11.12
N ALA A 106 -4.84 -7.04 12.15
CA ALA A 106 -6.01 -6.26 12.59
C ALA A 106 -6.42 -5.20 11.54
N GLY A 107 -5.47 -4.76 10.72
CA GLY A 107 -5.63 -3.85 9.60
C GLY A 107 -4.30 -3.62 8.89
N LEU A 108 -4.28 -2.70 7.93
CA LEU A 108 -3.08 -2.29 7.21
C LEU A 108 -2.95 -0.77 7.27
N ALA A 109 -1.75 -0.30 7.61
CA ALA A 109 -1.38 1.12 7.60
C ALA A 109 -0.09 1.30 6.80
N ILE A 110 -0.11 2.16 5.78
CA ILE A 110 1.06 2.44 4.94
C ILE A 110 1.31 3.94 4.91
N GLU A 111 2.55 4.34 5.16
CA GLU A 111 3.03 5.70 5.01
C GLU A 111 3.92 5.78 3.75
N LEU A 112 3.72 6.78 2.90
CA LEU A 112 4.57 7.00 1.75
C LEU A 112 5.66 8.03 2.07
N LYS A 113 6.84 7.85 1.48
CA LYS A 113 7.93 8.82 1.55
C LYS A 113 8.65 8.91 0.22
N SER A 114 9.18 10.10 -0.08
CA SER A 114 10.26 10.19 -1.07
C SER A 114 11.51 9.42 -0.61
N ASP A 115 12.44 9.16 -1.54
CA ASP A 115 13.71 8.49 -1.26
C ASP A 115 14.48 9.06 -0.06
N THR A 116 14.40 10.39 0.12
CA THR A 116 15.08 11.11 1.21
C THR A 116 14.13 11.52 2.35
N GLY A 117 12.84 11.23 2.20
CA GLY A 117 11.80 11.54 3.16
C GLY A 117 12.00 10.78 4.47
N ARG A 118 11.85 11.50 5.58
CA ARG A 118 11.91 10.94 6.94
C ARG A 118 10.53 10.99 7.56
N LEU A 119 10.26 10.02 8.44
CA LEU A 119 9.08 10.06 9.29
C LEU A 119 9.18 11.25 10.25
N SER A 120 8.07 11.95 10.44
CA SER A 120 7.92 12.85 11.58
C SER A 120 7.75 12.05 12.87
N LEU A 121 7.89 12.72 14.02
CA LEU A 121 7.64 12.09 15.33
C LEU A 121 6.19 11.59 15.43
N ASP A 122 5.22 12.37 14.96
CA ASP A 122 3.80 11.98 14.97
C ASP A 122 3.54 10.76 14.08
N GLN A 123 4.15 10.71 12.89
CA GLN A 123 4.00 9.57 11.97
C GLN A 123 4.56 8.29 12.57
N LYS A 124 5.73 8.39 13.22
CA LYS A 124 6.31 7.25 13.94
C LYS A 124 5.38 6.78 15.05
N ALA A 125 4.85 7.70 15.86
CA ALA A 125 3.94 7.35 16.96
C ALA A 125 2.67 6.63 16.47
N TRP A 126 2.10 7.04 15.33
CA TRP A 126 0.98 6.35 14.72
C TRP A 126 1.32 4.93 14.27
N LEU A 127 2.43 4.75 13.55
CA LEU A 127 2.86 3.43 13.08
C LEU A 127 3.17 2.50 14.25
N ASP A 128 3.87 2.99 15.28
CA ASP A 128 4.16 2.22 16.50
C ASP A 128 2.86 1.78 17.21
N ALA A 129 1.85 2.66 17.29
CA ALA A 129 0.56 2.32 17.89
C ALA A 129 -0.22 1.27 17.06
N PHE A 130 -0.28 1.43 15.74
CA PHE A 130 -0.92 0.44 14.86
C PHE A 130 -0.24 -0.92 14.94
N GLU A 131 1.09 -0.95 14.98
CA GLU A 131 1.86 -2.20 15.13
C GLU A 131 1.54 -2.90 16.46
N GLN A 132 1.46 -2.14 17.57
CA GLN A 132 1.06 -2.68 18.88
C GLN A 132 -0.37 -3.26 18.88
N GLU A 133 -1.27 -2.69 18.08
CA GLU A 133 -2.65 -3.18 17.88
C GLU A 133 -2.73 -4.34 16.87
N GLY A 134 -1.61 -4.77 16.30
CA GLY A 134 -1.53 -5.90 15.38
C GLY A 134 -1.87 -5.57 13.93
N TYR A 135 -1.75 -4.31 13.52
CA TYR A 135 -1.80 -3.94 12.10
C TYR A 135 -0.49 -4.35 11.41
N LEU A 136 -0.58 -4.63 10.10
CA LEU A 136 0.60 -4.55 9.27
C LEU A 136 0.92 -3.08 9.01
N THR A 137 2.11 -2.64 9.38
CA THR A 137 2.59 -1.28 9.11
C THR A 137 3.72 -1.31 8.09
N ALA A 138 3.78 -0.32 7.20
CA ALA A 138 4.86 -0.19 6.24
C ALA A 138 5.17 1.28 5.91
N VAL A 139 6.44 1.55 5.61
CA VAL A 139 6.87 2.82 5.00
C VAL A 139 7.37 2.51 3.60
N CYS A 140 6.69 3.03 2.59
CA CYS A 140 6.98 2.72 1.19
C CYS A 140 7.51 3.96 0.45
N ARG A 141 8.54 3.77 -0.36
CA ARG A 141 9.18 4.81 -1.18
C ARG A 141 8.98 4.61 -2.67
N THR A 142 8.51 3.42 -3.04
CA THR A 142 8.25 3.03 -4.42
C THR A 142 6.92 2.31 -4.51
N LEU A 143 6.38 2.23 -5.74
CA LEU A 143 5.17 1.45 -6.00
C LEU A 143 5.41 -0.02 -5.66
N ASP A 144 6.57 -0.56 -5.99
CA ASP A 144 6.93 -1.96 -5.72
C ASP A 144 6.85 -2.27 -4.22
N GLU A 145 7.43 -1.42 -3.37
CA GLU A 145 7.35 -1.57 -1.91
C GLU A 145 5.90 -1.54 -1.41
N PHE A 146 5.07 -0.66 -1.97
CA PHE A 146 3.64 -0.60 -1.64
C PHE A 146 2.91 -1.87 -2.04
N THR A 147 3.11 -2.36 -3.26
CA THR A 147 2.45 -3.59 -3.73
C THR A 147 2.87 -4.80 -2.87
N VAL A 148 4.14 -4.89 -2.48
CA VAL A 148 4.63 -5.95 -1.59
C VAL A 148 3.93 -5.89 -0.23
N ALA A 149 3.81 -4.70 0.37
CA ALA A 149 3.11 -4.52 1.65
C ALA A 149 1.63 -4.95 1.57
N VAL A 150 0.92 -4.54 0.52
CA VAL A 150 -0.48 -4.92 0.31
C VAL A 150 -0.62 -6.43 0.07
N MET A 151 0.21 -7.01 -0.79
CA MET A 151 0.16 -8.45 -1.06
C MET A 151 0.54 -9.29 0.15
N ARG A 152 1.46 -8.81 1.00
CA ARG A 152 1.81 -9.43 2.28
C ARG A 152 0.59 -9.47 3.21
N TYR A 153 -0.08 -8.35 3.38
CA TYR A 153 -1.32 -8.27 4.14
C TYR A 153 -2.36 -9.29 3.64
N LEU A 154 -2.50 -9.46 2.32
CA LEU A 154 -3.47 -10.38 1.71
C LEU A 154 -3.12 -11.87 1.84
N LYS A 155 -1.82 -12.22 1.90
CA LYS A 155 -1.32 -13.60 1.73
C LYS A 155 -0.88 -14.31 3.02
N GLU A 156 -0.32 -13.63 4.01
CA GLU A 156 0.32 -14.31 5.16
C GLU A 156 -0.69 -14.94 6.13
N ASP A 157 -0.49 -16.23 6.42
CA ASP A 157 -1.14 -17.00 7.49
C ASP A 157 -0.26 -17.07 8.75
N PRO A 158 -0.87 -17.20 9.95
CA PRO A 158 -0.15 -16.98 11.21
C PRO A 158 0.98 -17.98 11.45
N PRO A 159 2.12 -17.59 12.06
CA PRO A 159 2.84 -18.51 12.93
C PRO A 159 1.96 -18.79 14.16
N ALA A 160 1.93 -20.05 14.61
CA ALA A 160 1.07 -20.48 15.72
C ALA A 160 1.24 -19.58 16.95
N ARG A 161 0.17 -18.89 17.35
CA ARG A 161 0.12 -18.18 18.63
C ARG A 161 -0.48 -19.11 19.69
N PRO A 162 0.09 -19.22 20.90
CA PRO A 162 -0.58 -19.86 22.02
C PRO A 162 -1.91 -19.14 22.31
N ARG A 163 -2.90 -19.91 22.76
CA ARG A 163 -4.26 -19.39 22.93
C ARG A 163 -4.32 -18.50 24.18
N PRO A 164 -5.22 -17.51 24.24
CA PRO A 164 -5.42 -16.68 25.43
C PRO A 164 -5.77 -17.45 26.71
N SER A 165 -6.09 -18.75 26.61
CA SER A 165 -6.27 -19.65 27.74
C SER A 165 -4.97 -20.01 28.47
N ASP A 166 -3.80 -19.74 27.87
CA ASP A 166 -2.52 -20.23 28.34
C ASP A 166 -1.80 -19.23 29.28
N GLU A 167 -2.44 -18.09 29.60
CA GLU A 167 -1.95 -17.08 30.57
C GLU A 167 -2.74 -17.08 31.90
N ALA A 168 -3.65 -18.03 32.08
CA ALA A 168 -4.42 -18.20 33.31
C ALA A 168 -4.27 -19.64 33.86
N THR A 169 -3.09 -20.00 34.34
CA THR A 169 -2.89 -21.07 35.33
C THR A 169 -1.67 -20.76 36.19
#